data_AF-R3WDD9-F1
#
_entry.id   AF-R3WDD9-F1
#
_cell.length_a   1.000
_cell.length_b   1.000
_cell.length_c   1.000
_cell.angle_alpha   90.00
_cell.angle_beta   90.00
_cell.angle_gamma   90.00
#
_symmetry.space_group_name_H-M   'P 1'
#
loop_
_entity.id
_entity.type
_entity.pdbx_description
1 polymer ?
#
loop_
_entity_poly.entity_id
_entity_poly.type
_entity_poly.pdbx_seq_one_letter_code
_entity_poly.pdbx_strand_id
1 'polypeptide(L)'
;MAVLLHPTKIKRVLFGYWLGVPLLFGLYIFILAAVRNVSAVTIFTRIPSLTLASIIVFLLFFQLFGLAVIGHSSDCRHSLLGLYVRFNMFQQLCTFNIPGFFLCVLFYRSLLDGKEEVALTKQAQLVMYVLMGFVGLMTILTVWLRLSL
;
A
#
# COMPACT_ATOMS: atom_id res chain seq x y z
N MET A 1 -24.66 -6.62 -10.87
CA MET A 1 -23.60 -6.37 -9.87
C MET A 1 -22.23 -7.02 -10.21
N ALA A 2 -22.10 -7.77 -11.31
CA ALA A 2 -20.87 -8.49 -11.67
C ALA A 2 -19.91 -7.72 -12.60
N VAL A 3 -20.33 -6.63 -13.24
CA VAL A 3 -19.51 -5.88 -14.23
C VAL A 3 -18.48 -4.95 -13.56
N LEU A 4 -18.68 -4.62 -12.27
CA LEU A 4 -17.84 -3.65 -11.54
C LEU A 4 -16.58 -4.28 -10.91
N LEU A 5 -16.55 -5.60 -10.73
CA LEU A 5 -15.49 -6.33 -10.04
C LEU A 5 -14.57 -7.08 -11.00
N HIS A 6 -14.20 -6.47 -12.13
CA HIS A 6 -13.17 -7.08 -12.98
C HIS A 6 -11.80 -6.92 -12.31
N PRO A 7 -11.04 -8.01 -12.06
CA PRO A 7 -9.76 -7.97 -11.34
C PRO A 7 -8.80 -6.92 -11.90
N THR A 8 -8.69 -6.86 -13.22
CA THR A 8 -7.83 -5.90 -13.93
C THR A 8 -8.21 -4.44 -13.69
N LYS A 9 -9.51 -4.13 -13.63
CA LYS A 9 -9.99 -2.76 -13.41
C LYS A 9 -9.70 -2.33 -11.98
N ILE A 10 -10.03 -3.18 -11.00
CA ILE A 10 -9.78 -2.85 -9.59
C ILE A 10 -8.28 -2.80 -9.30
N LYS A 11 -7.48 -3.69 -9.89
CA LYS A 11 -6.02 -3.63 -9.82
C LYS A 11 -5.49 -2.27 -10.27
N ARG A 12 -5.98 -1.75 -11.41
CA ARG A 12 -5.57 -0.44 -11.94
C ARG A 12 -6.00 0.70 -11.00
N VAL A 13 -7.18 0.63 -10.40
CA VAL A 13 -7.64 1.61 -9.41
C VAL A 13 -6.76 1.57 -8.15
N LEU A 14 -6.47 0.39 -7.61
CA LEU A 14 -5.59 0.22 -6.45
C LEU A 14 -4.18 0.72 -6.74
N PHE A 15 -3.66 0.43 -7.93
CA PHE A 15 -2.37 0.92 -8.41
C PHE A 15 -2.36 2.46 -8.49
N GLY A 16 -3.37 3.04 -9.14
CA GLY A 16 -3.52 4.50 -9.25
C GLY A 16 -3.68 5.18 -7.89
N TYR A 17 -4.37 4.54 -6.96
CA TYR A 17 -4.52 5.03 -5.59
C TYR A 17 -3.19 5.02 -4.83
N TRP A 18 -2.46 3.91 -4.83
CA TRP A 18 -1.17 3.78 -4.16
C TRP A 18 -0.08 4.66 -4.75
N LEU A 19 -0.19 5.03 -6.02
CA LEU A 19 0.68 6.05 -6.64
C LEU A 19 0.19 7.48 -6.36
N GLY A 20 -1.11 7.72 -6.45
CA GLY A 20 -1.71 9.05 -6.37
C GLY A 20 -1.60 9.66 -4.97
N VAL A 21 -1.83 8.87 -3.91
CA VAL A 21 -1.77 9.38 -2.53
C VAL A 21 -0.38 9.95 -2.18
N PRO A 22 0.74 9.25 -2.45
CA PRO A 22 2.07 9.82 -2.24
C PRO A 22 2.37 11.08 -3.05
N LEU A 23 1.94 11.13 -4.30
CA LEU A 23 2.13 12.32 -5.13
C LEU A 23 1.36 13.52 -4.60
N LEU A 24 0.09 13.32 -4.20
CA LEU A 24 -0.74 14.36 -3.60
C LEU A 24 -0.17 14.82 -2.26
N PHE A 25 0.34 13.90 -1.44
CA PHE A 25 0.99 14.24 -0.18
C PHE A 25 2.27 15.05 -0.40
N GLY A 26 3.12 14.65 -1.35
CA GLY A 26 4.33 15.39 -1.70
C GLY A 26 4.01 16.81 -2.20
N LEU A 27 3.00 16.94 -3.06
CA LEU A 27 2.50 18.23 -3.54
C LEU A 27 2.00 19.10 -2.38
N TYR A 28 1.21 18.52 -1.46
CA TYR A 28 0.74 19.22 -0.27
C TYR A 28 1.90 19.75 0.58
N ILE A 29 2.92 18.93 0.85
CA ILE A 29 4.09 19.36 1.62
C ILE A 29 4.83 20.50 0.91
N PHE A 30 4.99 20.43 -0.41
CA PHE A 30 5.63 21.47 -1.19
C PHE A 30 4.87 22.79 -1.15
N ILE A 31 3.54 22.75 -1.35
CA ILE A 31 2.67 23.93 -1.25
C ILE A 31 2.73 24.51 0.16
N LEU A 32 2.64 23.66 1.19
CA LEU A 32 2.71 24.11 2.59
C LEU A 32 4.06 24.79 2.88
N ALA A 33 5.16 24.28 2.33
CA ALA A 33 6.49 24.85 2.48
C ALA A 33 6.57 26.25 1.85
N ALA A 34 6.04 26.38 0.63
CA ALA A 34 5.96 27.65 -0.08
C ALA A 34 5.10 28.68 0.68
N VAL A 35 3.90 28.30 1.12
CA VAL A 35 3.00 29.18 1.88
C VAL A 35 3.63 29.63 3.20
N ARG A 36 4.39 28.74 3.86
CA ARG A 36 5.08 29.04 5.12
C ARG A 36 6.44 29.72 4.93
N ASN A 37 6.91 29.90 3.70
CA ASN A 37 8.25 30.40 3.38
C ASN A 37 9.37 29.65 4.14
N VAL A 38 9.24 28.33 4.27
CA VAL A 38 10.24 27.46 4.90
C VAL A 38 10.61 26.31 3.98
N SER A 39 11.72 25.64 4.27
CA SER A 39 12.06 24.41 3.56
C SER A 39 11.08 23.27 3.91
N ALA A 40 10.90 22.31 3.01
CA ALA A 40 10.13 21.09 3.30
C ALA A 40 10.71 20.29 4.47
N VAL A 41 12.04 20.30 4.63
CA VAL A 41 12.72 19.67 5.78
C VAL A 41 12.24 20.28 7.10
N THR A 42 12.07 21.59 7.14
CA THR A 42 11.56 22.31 8.32
C THR A 42 10.13 21.92 8.69
N ILE A 43 9.30 21.53 7.72
CA ILE A 43 7.93 21.05 8.00
C ILE A 43 7.99 19.73 8.77
N PHE A 44 8.81 18.79 8.31
CA PHE A 44 8.95 17.48 8.96
C PHE A 44 9.54 17.57 10.36
N THR A 45 10.48 18.50 10.60
CA THR A 45 11.05 18.68 11.94
C THR A 45 10.13 19.41 12.90
N ARG A 46 9.24 20.28 12.41
CA ARG A 46 8.32 21.06 13.27
C ARG A 46 6.97 20.38 13.51
N ILE A 47 6.54 19.48 12.62
CA ILE A 47 5.23 18.86 12.69
C ILE A 47 5.41 17.33 12.69
N PRO A 48 5.61 16.71 13.88
CA PRO A 48 5.86 15.27 14.01
C PRO A 48 4.77 14.39 13.38
N SER A 49 3.52 14.85 13.39
CA SER A 49 2.41 14.13 12.77
C SER A 49 2.54 14.03 11.25
N LEU A 50 3.13 15.02 10.57
CA LEU A 50 3.41 14.96 9.13
C LEU A 50 4.56 14.03 8.81
N THR A 51 5.54 13.90 9.71
CA THR A 51 6.62 12.92 9.59
C THR A 51 6.10 11.50 9.78
N LEU A 52 5.18 11.28 10.73
CA LEU A 52 4.54 9.98 10.89
C LEU A 52 3.66 9.64 9.67
N ALA A 53 2.91 10.63 9.16
CA ALA A 53 2.10 10.46 7.95
C ALA A 53 2.96 10.15 6.72
N SER A 54 4.15 10.75 6.59
CA SER A 54 5.03 10.49 5.44
C SER A 54 5.51 9.04 5.42
N ILE A 55 5.80 8.43 6.57
CA ILE A 55 6.14 7.00 6.66
C ILE A 55 5.01 6.15 6.08
N ILE A 56 3.76 6.37 6.54
CA ILE A 56 2.57 5.63 6.06
C ILE A 56 2.41 5.81 4.55
N VAL A 57 2.54 7.05 4.07
CA VAL A 57 2.39 7.38 2.65
C VAL A 57 3.50 6.71 1.81
N PHE A 58 4.74 6.71 2.27
CA PHE A 58 5.84 6.04 1.56
C PHE A 58 5.68 4.51 1.52
N LEU A 59 5.04 3.90 2.53
CA LEU A 59 4.70 2.48 2.48
C LEU A 59 3.80 2.14 1.29
N LEU A 60 2.97 3.07 0.81
CA LEU A 60 2.14 2.85 -0.39
C LEU A 60 2.98 2.61 -1.64
N PHE A 61 4.18 3.18 -1.76
CA PHE A 61 5.08 2.87 -2.88
C PHE A 61 5.64 1.45 -2.82
N PHE A 62 5.97 0.96 -1.63
CA PHE A 62 6.38 -0.43 -1.46
C PHE A 62 5.23 -1.39 -1.78
N GLN A 63 4.00 -0.99 -1.47
CA GLN A 63 2.80 -1.74 -1.82
C GLN A 63 2.54 -1.73 -3.34
N LEU A 64 2.73 -0.58 -3.97
CA LEU A 64 2.67 -0.43 -5.41
C LEU A 64 3.70 -1.34 -6.11
N PHE A 65 4.94 -1.33 -5.61
CA PHE A 65 6.03 -2.15 -6.13
C PHE A 65 5.70 -3.64 -6.04
N GLY A 66 5.23 -4.11 -4.88
CA GLY A 66 4.83 -5.51 -4.73
C GLY A 66 3.72 -5.90 -5.70
N LEU A 67 2.70 -5.06 -5.86
CA LEU A 67 1.63 -5.30 -6.83
C LEU A 67 2.14 -5.30 -8.28
N ALA A 68 3.15 -4.50 -8.62
CA ALA A 68 3.77 -4.53 -9.94
C ALA A 68 4.51 -5.87 -10.20
N VAL A 69 5.20 -6.39 -9.19
CA VAL A 69 5.99 -7.63 -9.29
C VAL A 69 5.09 -8.86 -9.47
N ILE A 70 4.01 -8.98 -8.69
CA ILE A 70 3.15 -10.19 -8.70
C ILE A 70 1.76 -9.97 -9.30
N GLY A 71 1.43 -8.76 -9.75
CA GLY A 71 0.11 -8.45 -10.31
C GLY A 71 -0.19 -9.13 -11.65
N HIS A 72 0.77 -9.83 -12.24
CA HIS A 72 0.62 -10.59 -13.48
C HIS A 72 0.73 -12.11 -13.29
N SER A 73 0.98 -12.59 -12.06
CA SER A 73 1.29 -14.01 -11.83
C SER A 73 0.06 -14.90 -11.74
N SER A 74 -1.01 -14.43 -11.09
CA SER A 74 -2.23 -15.22 -10.89
C SER A 74 -3.40 -14.32 -10.49
N ASP A 75 -4.59 -14.60 -11.00
CA ASP A 75 -5.83 -13.94 -10.57
C ASP A 75 -6.57 -14.73 -9.46
N CYS A 76 -5.88 -15.63 -8.75
CA CYS A 76 -6.47 -16.53 -7.75
C CYS A 76 -6.33 -16.02 -6.30
N ARG A 77 -7.35 -16.24 -5.46
CA ARG A 77 -7.36 -15.89 -4.02
C ARG A 77 -6.38 -16.67 -3.16
N HIS A 78 -6.07 -17.91 -3.54
CA HIS A 78 -5.13 -18.77 -2.80
C HIS A 78 -3.69 -18.70 -3.33
N SER A 79 -3.40 -17.72 -4.19
CA SER A 79 -2.06 -17.43 -4.70
C SER A 79 -1.28 -16.49 -3.77
N LEU A 80 0.01 -16.28 -4.09
CA LEU A 80 0.81 -15.23 -3.44
C LEU A 80 0.18 -13.83 -3.57
N LEU A 81 -0.52 -13.54 -4.68
CA LEU A 81 -1.26 -12.27 -4.84
C LEU A 81 -2.40 -12.16 -3.84
N GLY A 82 -3.18 -13.23 -3.65
CA GLY A 82 -4.24 -13.24 -2.65
C GLY A 82 -3.72 -13.04 -1.22
N LEU A 83 -2.62 -13.72 -0.87
CA LEU A 83 -1.93 -13.52 0.42
C LEU A 83 -1.46 -12.07 0.58
N TYR A 84 -0.83 -11.53 -0.46
CA TYR A 84 -0.34 -10.16 -0.48
C TYR A 84 -1.44 -9.13 -0.30
N VAL A 85 -2.57 -9.27 -1.00
CA VAL A 85 -3.71 -8.35 -0.87
C VAL A 85 -4.32 -8.45 0.52
N ARG A 86 -4.43 -9.66 1.09
CA ARG A 86 -4.92 -9.86 2.47
C ARG A 86 -3.99 -9.21 3.50
N PHE A 87 -2.68 -9.37 3.35
CA PHE A 87 -1.68 -8.66 4.17
C PHE A 87 -1.89 -7.15 4.10
N ASN A 88 -2.05 -6.61 2.87
CA ASN A 88 -2.29 -5.20 2.68
C ASN A 88 -3.61 -4.73 3.31
N MET A 89 -4.70 -5.51 3.28
CA MET A 89 -5.91 -5.13 4.00
C MET A 89 -5.63 -4.86 5.49
N PHE A 90 -4.93 -5.78 6.15
CA PHE A 90 -4.61 -5.64 7.57
C PHE A 90 -3.72 -4.41 7.80
N GLN A 91 -2.70 -4.23 6.97
CA GLN A 91 -1.80 -3.09 7.03
C GLN A 91 -2.53 -1.75 6.88
N GLN A 92 -3.43 -1.63 5.89
CA GLN A 92 -4.20 -0.42 5.63
C GLN A 92 -5.13 -0.11 6.80
N LEU A 93 -5.71 -1.14 7.44
CA LEU A 93 -6.53 -0.98 8.63
C LEU A 93 -5.70 -0.47 9.83
N CYS A 94 -4.54 -1.08 10.09
CA CYS A 94 -3.64 -0.67 11.18
C CYS A 94 -3.15 0.79 11.04
N THR A 95 -2.98 1.26 9.82
CA THR A 95 -2.57 2.65 9.53
C THR A 95 -3.74 3.62 9.41
N PHE A 96 -4.97 3.16 9.67
CA PHE A 96 -6.22 3.92 9.51
C PHE A 96 -6.44 4.46 8.09
N ASN A 97 -5.87 3.80 7.08
CA ASN A 97 -6.07 4.15 5.69
C ASN A 97 -7.34 3.47 5.13
N ILE A 98 -8.49 3.99 5.55
CA ILE A 98 -9.82 3.42 5.24
C ILE A 98 -10.09 3.28 3.73
N PRO A 99 -9.80 4.29 2.87
CA PRO A 99 -9.97 4.13 1.43
C PRO A 99 -9.12 2.99 0.85
N GLY A 100 -7.86 2.90 1.27
CA GLY A 100 -6.95 1.83 0.86
C GLY A 100 -7.45 0.45 1.28
N PHE A 101 -7.98 0.33 2.50
CA PHE A 101 -8.60 -0.90 3.00
C PHE A 101 -9.75 -1.38 2.10
N PHE A 102 -10.69 -0.48 1.79
CA PHE A 102 -11.82 -0.83 0.92
C PHE A 102 -11.38 -1.26 -0.47
N LEU A 103 -10.41 -0.58 -1.07
CA LEU A 103 -9.86 -0.97 -2.37
C LEU A 103 -9.19 -2.36 -2.32
N CYS A 104 -8.47 -2.67 -1.24
CA CYS A 104 -7.91 -4.01 -1.04
C CYS A 104 -9.00 -5.08 -0.91
N VAL A 105 -10.07 -4.82 -0.14
CA VAL A 105 -11.22 -5.72 0.01
C VAL A 105 -11.90 -5.99 -1.33
N LEU A 106 -12.16 -4.92 -2.10
CA LEU A 106 -12.75 -5.05 -3.44
C LEU A 106 -11.84 -5.85 -4.37
N PHE A 107 -10.53 -5.60 -4.33
CA PHE A 107 -9.58 -6.33 -5.17
C PHE A 107 -9.54 -7.81 -4.82
N TYR A 108 -9.43 -8.16 -3.55
CA TYR A 108 -9.45 -9.55 -3.11
C TYR A 108 -10.75 -10.27 -3.47
N ARG A 109 -11.89 -9.60 -3.33
CA ARG A 109 -13.19 -10.16 -3.73
C ARG A 109 -13.28 -10.38 -5.24
N SER A 110 -12.61 -9.56 -6.05
CA SER A 110 -12.56 -9.75 -7.50
C SER A 110 -11.71 -10.94 -7.94
N LEU A 111 -10.73 -11.38 -7.12
CA LEU A 111 -9.92 -12.56 -7.43
C LEU A 111 -10.77 -13.83 -7.48
N LEU A 112 -10.42 -14.73 -8.39
CA LEU A 112 -11.04 -16.03 -8.60
C LEU A 112 -10.80 -16.95 -7.40
N ASP A 113 -11.81 -17.74 -7.05
CA ASP A 113 -11.72 -18.73 -5.98
C ASP A 113 -11.05 -20.02 -6.48
N GLY A 114 -9.75 -19.93 -6.75
CA GLY A 114 -8.94 -20.99 -7.33
C GLY A 114 -7.55 -21.09 -6.69
N LYS A 115 -6.82 -22.14 -7.08
CA LYS A 115 -5.39 -22.31 -6.73
C LYS A 115 -4.52 -21.86 -7.89
N GLU A 116 -3.31 -21.41 -7.55
CA GLU A 116 -2.33 -20.96 -8.53
C GLU A 116 -1.89 -22.14 -9.42
N GLU A 117 -2.14 -22.05 -10.73
CA GLU A 117 -1.78 -23.10 -11.71
C GLU A 117 -0.29 -23.08 -12.06
N VAL A 118 0.35 -21.92 -12.01
CA VAL A 118 1.77 -21.73 -12.32
C VAL A 118 2.46 -21.07 -11.15
N ALA A 119 3.34 -21.80 -10.47
CA ALA A 119 4.11 -21.27 -9.35
C ALA A 119 5.10 -20.19 -9.82
N LEU A 120 5.08 -19.03 -9.16
CA LEU A 120 6.12 -18.01 -9.29
C LEU A 120 7.53 -18.56 -9.02
N THR A 121 8.54 -17.90 -9.59
CA THR A 121 9.94 -18.19 -9.28
C THR A 121 10.22 -18.00 -7.78
N LYS A 122 11.06 -18.87 -7.20
CA LYS A 122 11.46 -18.77 -5.77
C LYS A 122 12.03 -17.41 -5.41
N GLN A 123 12.73 -16.77 -6.35
CA GLN A 123 13.28 -15.42 -6.16
C GLN A 123 12.18 -14.36 -6.01
N ALA A 124 11.14 -14.39 -6.86
CA ALA A 124 10.03 -13.45 -6.75
C ALA A 124 9.23 -13.67 -5.45
N GLN A 125 9.04 -14.93 -5.03
CA GLN A 125 8.43 -15.25 -3.74
C GLN A 125 9.24 -14.66 -2.57
N LEU A 126 10.57 -14.84 -2.58
CA LEU A 126 11.45 -14.28 -1.55
C LEU A 126 11.37 -12.76 -1.49
N VAL A 127 11.43 -12.09 -2.64
CA VAL A 127 11.28 -10.62 -2.73
C VAL A 127 9.97 -10.17 -2.10
N MET A 128 8.87 -10.86 -2.38
CA MET A 128 7.57 -10.51 -1.80
C MET A 128 7.51 -10.73 -0.30
N TYR A 129 8.08 -11.81 0.23
CA TYR A 129 8.11 -12.05 1.67
C TYR A 129 8.97 -11.00 2.41
N VAL A 130 10.13 -10.65 1.86
CA VAL A 130 10.99 -9.58 2.40
C VAL A 130 10.25 -8.24 2.37
N LEU A 131 9.58 -7.93 1.26
CA LEU A 131 8.79 -6.71 1.11
C LEU A 131 7.64 -6.65 2.13
N MET A 132 6.85 -7.72 2.28
CA MET A 132 5.78 -7.79 3.28
C MET A 132 6.33 -7.68 4.70
N GLY A 133 7.47 -8.32 4.99
CA GLY A 133 8.16 -8.20 6.27
C GLY A 133 8.59 -6.77 6.58
N PHE A 134 9.20 -6.08 5.62
CA PHE A 134 9.59 -4.68 5.74
C PHE A 134 8.37 -3.77 5.99
N VAL A 135 7.33 -3.88 5.16
CA VAL A 135 6.11 -3.09 5.31
C VAL A 135 5.43 -3.38 6.66
N GLY A 136 5.42 -4.64 7.10
CA GLY A 136 4.86 -5.07 8.38
C GLY A 136 5.61 -4.46 9.56
N LEU A 137 6.94 -4.54 9.55
CA LEU A 137 7.79 -3.94 10.57
C LEU A 137 7.58 -2.44 10.68
N MET A 138 7.59 -1.73 9.54
CA MET A 138 7.36 -0.28 9.53
C MET A 138 5.96 0.10 10.01
N THR A 139 4.96 -0.74 9.71
CA THR A 139 3.59 -0.54 10.22
C THR A 139 3.53 -0.70 11.73
N ILE A 140 4.17 -1.73 12.29
CA ILE A 140 4.25 -1.93 13.75
C ILE A 140 4.94 -0.73 14.41
N LEU A 141 6.09 -0.29 13.88
CA LEU A 141 6.81 0.87 14.40
C LEU A 141 5.95 2.13 14.36
N THR A 142 5.24 2.37 13.25
CA THR A 142 4.36 3.53 13.10
C THR A 142 3.21 3.51 14.09
N VAL A 143 2.55 2.37 14.27
CA VAL A 143 1.45 2.20 15.24
C VAL A 143 1.96 2.41 16.66
N TRP A 144 3.12 1.84 17.00
CA TRP A 144 3.73 2.03 18.31
C TRP A 144 4.05 3.50 18.57
N LEU A 145 4.73 4.18 17.63
CA LEU A 145 5.03 5.60 17.75
C LEU A 145 3.76 6.44 17.94
N ARG A 146 2.67 6.10 17.23
CA ARG A 146 1.38 6.78 17.36
C ARG A 146 0.75 6.60 18.75
N LEU A 147 0.90 5.42 19.35
CA LEU A 147 0.36 5.12 20.68
C LEU A 147 1.20 5.72 21.81
N SER A 148 2.48 6.05 21.54
CA SER A 148 3.38 6.67 22.51
C SER A 148 3.36 8.20 22.54
N LEU A 149 2.69 8.84 21.58
CA LEU A 149 2.51 10.30 21.49
C LEU A 149 1.21 10.73 22.16
#